data_AF-A0A7Y0SBY2-F1
#
_entry.id   AF-A0A7Y0SBY2-F1
#
_cell.length_a   1.000
_cell.length_b   1.000
_cell.length_c   1.000
_cell.angle_alpha   90.00
_cell.angle_beta   90.00
_cell.angle_gamma   90.00
#
_symmetry.space_group_name_H-M   'P 1'
#
loop_
_entity.id
_entity.type
_entity.pdbx_description
1 polymer ?
#
loop_
_entity_poly.entity_id
_entity_poly.type
_entity_poly.pdbx_seq_one_letter_code
_entity_poly.pdbx_strand_id
1 'polypeptide(L)'
;IVLHNKDLCIGCGYCLLACPFGAPQFPKQEAFGERGKMDKCTFCAGGPETEPGSEEERQKYGANRIAEGKLPMCASLCSTKALLAGDAGKVSDIFRQRVVER
;
A
#
# COMPACT_ATOMS: atom_id res chain seq x y z
N ILE A 1 -4.83 4.92 5.23
CA ILE A 1 -4.52 3.77 4.32
C ILE A 1 -5.64 3.69 3.29
N VAL A 2 -5.34 3.42 2.03
CA VAL A 2 -6.36 3.16 0.99
C VAL A 2 -6.22 1.71 0.55
N LEU A 3 -7.29 0.93 0.64
CA LEU A 3 -7.28 -0.49 0.30
C LEU A 3 -7.83 -0.71 -1.12
N HIS A 4 -7.44 -1.82 -1.73
CA HIS A 4 -7.90 -2.25 -3.04
C HIS A 4 -8.52 -3.63 -2.89
N ASN A 5 -9.79 -3.78 -3.29
CA ASN A 5 -10.47 -5.07 -3.28
C ASN A 5 -10.19 -5.79 -4.60
N LYS A 6 -9.45 -6.91 -4.53
CA LYS A 6 -9.06 -7.68 -5.71
C LYS A 6 -10.23 -8.43 -6.33
N ASP A 7 -11.29 -8.78 -5.60
CA ASP A 7 -12.42 -9.53 -6.14
C ASP A 7 -13.35 -8.68 -7.01
N LEU A 8 -13.44 -7.38 -6.71
CA LEU A 8 -14.20 -6.42 -7.53
C LEU A 8 -13.39 -5.81 -8.69
N CYS A 9 -12.08 -6.06 -8.73
CA CYS A 9 -11.19 -5.48 -9.74
C CYS A 9 -11.34 -6.19 -11.09
N ILE A 10 -11.92 -5.50 -12.06
CA ILE A 10 -12.08 -5.98 -13.44
C ILE A 10 -10.92 -5.60 -14.38
N GLY A 11 -9.87 -4.95 -13.87
CA GLY A 11 -8.70 -4.59 -14.67
C GLY A 11 -8.92 -3.50 -15.73
N CYS A 12 -9.91 -2.63 -15.56
CA CYS A 12 -10.23 -1.56 -16.54
C CYS A 12 -9.18 -0.44 -16.66
N GLY A 13 -8.30 -0.28 -15.66
CA GLY A 13 -7.21 0.70 -15.68
C GLY A 13 -7.62 2.14 -15.36
N TYR A 14 -8.88 2.42 -15.05
CA TYR A 14 -9.32 3.79 -14.73
C TYR A 14 -8.66 4.35 -13.46
N CYS A 15 -8.32 3.49 -12.50
CA CYS A 15 -7.57 3.90 -11.31
C CYS A 15 -6.15 4.39 -11.64
N LEU A 16 -5.48 3.80 -12.64
CA LEU A 16 -4.18 4.30 -13.12
C LEU A 16 -4.33 5.65 -13.81
N LEU A 17 -5.33 5.78 -14.69
CA LEU A 17 -5.60 7.03 -15.40
C LEU A 17 -5.93 8.17 -14.43
N ALA A 18 -6.70 7.90 -13.37
CA ALA A 18 -7.11 8.91 -12.40
C ALA A 18 -6.00 9.28 -11.39
N CYS A 19 -5.02 8.40 -11.16
CA CYS A 19 -3.99 8.63 -10.15
C CYS A 19 -2.86 9.52 -10.71
N PRO A 20 -2.64 10.74 -10.19
CA PRO A 20 -1.61 11.64 -10.70
C PRO A 20 -0.19 11.14 -10.45
N PHE A 21 -0.02 10.17 -9.55
CA PHE A 21 1.28 9.59 -9.18
C PHE A 21 1.56 8.25 -9.86
N GLY A 22 0.61 7.71 -10.64
CA GLY A 22 0.76 6.39 -11.27
C GLY A 22 0.98 5.25 -10.27
N ALA A 23 0.47 5.36 -9.03
CA ALA A 23 0.72 4.36 -8.00
C ALA A 23 0.05 3.00 -8.26
N PRO A 24 -1.18 2.92 -8.81
CA PRO A 24 -1.76 1.65 -9.24
C PRO A 24 -1.02 1.10 -10.46
N GLN A 25 -0.60 -0.16 -10.41
CA GLN A 25 0.16 -0.83 -11.47
C GLN A 25 -0.41 -2.21 -11.75
N PHE A 26 -0.34 -2.62 -13.01
CA PHE A 26 -0.73 -3.96 -13.43
C PHE A 26 0.44 -4.94 -13.31
N PRO A 27 0.19 -6.23 -13.01
CA PRO A 27 1.26 -7.23 -12.95
C PRO A 27 1.81 -7.60 -14.33
N LYS A 28 1.07 -7.31 -15.42
CA LYS A 28 1.44 -7.66 -16.80
C LYS A 28 1.25 -6.50 -17.77
N GLN A 29 2.01 -6.51 -18.86
CA GLN A 29 1.94 -5.53 -19.96
C GLN A 29 1.16 -6.10 -21.17
N GLU A 30 -0.17 -6.22 -21.03
CA GLU A 30 -1.07 -6.79 -22.07
C GLU A 30 -2.22 -5.82 -22.42
N ALA A 31 -3.34 -6.27 -22.98
CA ALA A 31 -4.53 -5.43 -23.18
C ALA A 31 -5.27 -5.21 -21.84
N PHE A 32 -5.98 -4.08 -21.67
CA PHE A 32 -6.81 -3.85 -20.47
C PHE A 32 -7.83 -4.98 -20.30
N GLY A 33 -8.10 -5.38 -19.05
CA GLY A 33 -8.86 -6.59 -18.72
C GLY A 33 -8.01 -7.87 -18.67
N GLU A 34 -7.02 -8.02 -19.56
CA GLU A 34 -6.14 -9.20 -19.62
C GLU A 34 -4.87 -9.04 -18.76
N ARG A 35 -4.53 -7.81 -18.36
CA ARG A 35 -3.36 -7.52 -17.51
C ARG A 35 -3.43 -8.09 -16.09
N GLY A 36 -4.56 -8.69 -15.71
CA GLY A 36 -4.85 -9.14 -14.36
C GLY A 36 -5.33 -8.01 -13.43
N LYS A 37 -5.47 -8.36 -12.16
CA LYS A 37 -5.97 -7.45 -11.11
C LYS A 37 -4.89 -6.43 -10.76
N MET A 38 -5.30 -5.16 -10.69
CA MET A 38 -4.40 -4.07 -10.33
C MET A 38 -3.84 -4.27 -8.91
N ASP A 39 -2.66 -3.72 -8.66
CA ASP A 39 -2.14 -3.61 -7.29
C ASP A 39 -1.49 -2.25 -7.04
N LYS A 40 -1.30 -1.91 -5.77
CA LYS A 40 -0.63 -0.69 -5.33
C LYS A 40 -0.10 -0.86 -3.93
N CYS A 41 0.75 0.07 -3.48
CA CYS A 41 1.09 0.13 -2.06
C CYS A 41 -0.18 0.33 -1.20
N THR A 42 -0.43 -0.60 -0.29
CA THR A 42 -1.48 -0.56 0.74
C THR A 42 -0.90 -0.33 2.14
N PHE A 43 0.36 0.11 2.24
CA PHE A 43 1.05 0.27 3.52
C PHE A 43 1.26 -1.07 4.25
N CYS A 44 1.50 -2.15 3.50
CA CYS A 44 1.55 -3.53 4.01
C CYS A 44 0.29 -3.93 4.79
N ALA A 45 -0.86 -3.38 4.42
CA ALA A 45 -2.17 -3.84 4.88
C ALA A 45 -2.73 -4.88 3.90
N GLY A 46 -3.56 -5.78 4.42
CA GLY A 46 -4.29 -6.76 3.61
C GLY A 46 -5.50 -6.17 2.89
N GLY A 47 -6.38 -7.04 2.42
CA GLY A 47 -7.59 -6.68 1.67
C GLY A 47 -8.79 -6.40 2.57
N PRO A 48 -9.75 -5.57 2.11
CA PRO A 48 -11.01 -5.37 2.81
C PRO A 48 -11.94 -6.59 2.75
N GLU A 49 -11.71 -7.53 1.83
CA GLU A 49 -12.55 -8.71 1.60
C GLU A 49 -12.03 -10.01 2.22
N THR A 50 -10.93 -9.95 2.98
CA THR A 50 -10.28 -11.14 3.55
C THR A 50 -10.14 -11.01 5.06
N GLU A 51 -10.23 -12.14 5.77
CA GLU A 51 -9.94 -12.17 7.20
C GLU A 51 -8.42 -11.98 7.46
N PRO A 52 -8.03 -11.14 8.44
CA PRO A 52 -6.62 -10.89 8.75
C PRO A 52 -5.86 -12.18 9.10
N GLY A 53 -4.73 -12.42 8.44
CA GLY A 53 -3.88 -13.60 8.64
C GLY A 53 -4.37 -14.88 7.96
N SER A 54 -5.49 -14.83 7.22
CA SER A 54 -5.96 -15.97 6.42
C SER A 54 -4.99 -16.30 5.28
N GLU A 55 -5.00 -17.57 4.85
CA GLU A 55 -4.20 -18.00 3.70
C GLU A 55 -4.60 -17.25 2.42
N GLU A 56 -5.89 -16.96 2.27
CA GLU A 56 -6.41 -16.19 1.15
C GLU A 56 -5.87 -14.76 1.14
N GLU A 57 -5.84 -14.07 2.30
CA GLU A 57 -5.24 -12.74 2.42
C GLU A 57 -3.76 -12.79 2.03
N ARG A 58 -3.03 -13.79 2.53
CA ARG A 58 -1.60 -13.95 2.27
C ARG A 58 -1.29 -14.17 0.79
N GLN A 59 -2.13 -14.94 0.10
CA GLN A 59 -2.01 -15.16 -1.35
C GLN A 59 -2.37 -13.91 -2.16
N LYS A 60 -3.41 -13.17 -1.76
CA LYS A 60 -3.87 -11.99 -2.48
C LYS A 60 -2.99 -10.75 -2.22
N TYR A 61 -2.59 -10.49 -0.99
CA TYR A 61 -1.96 -9.23 -0.56
C TYR A 61 -0.59 -9.37 0.11
N GLY A 62 -0.18 -10.60 0.42
CA GLY A 62 1.03 -10.85 1.20
C GLY A 62 0.81 -10.62 2.69
N ALA A 63 1.88 -10.25 3.41
CA ALA A 63 1.82 -10.09 4.87
C ALA A 63 1.08 -8.81 5.29
N ASN A 64 0.03 -8.96 6.10
CA ASN A 64 -0.71 -7.85 6.70
C ASN A 64 -0.04 -7.38 8.01
N ARG A 65 1.01 -6.57 7.86
CA ARG A 65 1.79 -6.05 8.99
C ARG A 65 1.01 -5.08 9.87
N ILE A 66 0.05 -4.37 9.27
CA ILE A 66 -0.78 -3.42 10.01
C ILE A 66 -1.70 -4.15 10.98
N ALA A 67 -2.30 -5.28 10.58
CA ALA A 67 -3.08 -6.12 11.49
C ALA A 67 -2.22 -6.72 12.62
N GLU A 68 -0.95 -7.00 12.36
CA GLU A 68 0.02 -7.45 13.39
C GLU A 68 0.52 -6.32 14.32
N GLY A 69 0.05 -5.07 14.13
CA GLY A 69 0.53 -3.91 14.90
C GLY A 69 1.96 -3.46 14.55
N LYS A 70 2.50 -3.93 13.41
CA LYS A 70 3.85 -3.61 12.94
C LYS A 70 3.81 -2.48 11.90
N LEU A 71 4.89 -1.71 11.83
CA LEU A 71 5.09 -0.74 10.76
C LEU A 71 5.31 -1.43 9.40
N PRO A 72 5.01 -0.76 8.26
CA PRO A 72 5.30 -1.28 6.93
C PRO A 72 6.79 -1.58 6.74
N MET A 73 7.11 -2.58 5.92
CA MET A 73 8.50 -3.04 5.73
C MET A 73 9.44 -1.92 5.29
N CYS A 74 9.03 -1.09 4.33
CA CYS A 74 9.88 -0.01 3.80
C CYS A 74 10.26 1.02 4.88
N ALA A 75 9.35 1.34 5.81
CA ALA A 75 9.62 2.25 6.92
C ALA A 75 10.41 1.56 8.05
N SER A 76 10.14 0.29 8.34
CA SER A 76 10.89 -0.47 9.35
C SER A 76 12.35 -0.73 8.98
N LEU A 77 12.63 -0.91 7.68
CA LEU A 77 13.97 -1.26 7.20
C LEU A 77 14.82 -0.05 6.83
N CYS A 78 14.22 1.14 6.68
CA CYS A 78 14.95 2.33 6.25
C CYS A 78 16.05 2.72 7.25
N SER A 79 17.29 2.36 6.95
CA SER A 79 18.47 2.58 7.81
C SER A 79 18.71 4.05 8.14
N THR A 80 18.35 4.95 7.23
CA THR A 80 18.54 6.40 7.37
C THR A 80 17.35 7.10 8.03
N LYS A 81 16.26 6.40 8.35
CA LYS A 81 15.00 6.98 8.85
C LYS A 81 14.43 8.08 7.93
N ALA A 82 14.67 7.95 6.62
CA ALA A 82 14.06 8.79 5.60
C ALA A 82 12.56 8.48 5.45
N LEU A 83 12.20 7.19 5.49
CA LEU A 83 10.81 6.75 5.51
C LEU A 83 10.32 6.64 6.95
N LEU A 84 9.22 7.31 7.25
CA LEU A 84 8.55 7.27 8.55
C LEU A 84 7.14 6.72 8.36
N ALA A 85 6.67 5.94 9.33
CA ALA A 85 5.32 5.39 9.35
C ALA A 85 4.79 5.43 10.78
N GLY A 86 3.51 5.76 10.93
CA GLY A 86 2.86 5.87 12.22
C GLY A 86 1.60 6.73 12.16
N ASP A 87 1.13 7.14 13.33
CA ASP A 87 0.04 8.11 13.45
C ASP A 87 0.39 9.42 12.73
N ALA A 88 -0.59 9.99 12.03
CA ALA A 88 -0.40 11.16 11.20
C ALA A 88 0.05 12.39 12.01
N GLY A 89 -0.44 12.56 13.24
CA GLY A 89 -0.04 13.65 14.12
C GLY A 89 1.43 13.52 14.51
N LYS A 90 1.83 12.34 14.99
CA LYS A 90 3.23 12.06 15.39
C LYS A 90 4.22 12.25 14.25
N VAL A 91 3.90 11.76 13.05
CA VAL A 91 4.78 11.93 11.87
C VAL A 91 4.86 13.39 11.45
N SER A 92 3.76 14.13 11.53
CA SER A 92 3.73 15.57 11.22
C SER A 92 4.59 16.38 12.18
N ASP A 93 4.61 16.04 13.48
CA ASP A 93 5.44 16.71 14.47
C ASP A 93 6.93 16.47 14.21
N ILE A 94 7.33 15.23 13.89
CA ILE A 94 8.71 14.92 13.47
C ILE A 94 9.10 15.72 12.22
N PHE A 95 8.18 15.82 11.25
CA PHE A 95 8.44 16.58 10.03
C PHE A 95 8.66 18.07 10.33
N ARG A 96 7.80 18.69 11.16
CA ARG A 96 7.95 20.09 11.58
C ARG A 96 9.29 20.33 12.27
N GLN A 97 9.70 19.44 13.18
CA GLN A 97 10.99 19.52 13.84
C GLN A 97 12.15 19.48 12.81
N ARG A 98 12.14 18.54 11.87
CA ARG A 98 13.18 18.42 10.83
C ARG A 98 13.28 19.63 9.91
N VAL A 99 12.18 20.35 9.69
CA VAL A 99 12.19 21.58 8.87
C VAL A 99 12.86 22.72 9.61
N VAL A 100 12.70 22.81 10.93
CA VAL A 100 13.32 23.85 11.77
C VAL A 100 14.82 23.58 11.99
N GLU A 101 15.22 22.32 12.11
CA GLU A 101 16.62 21.90 12.35
C GLU A 101 17.49 21.90 11.08
N ARG A 102 16.91 22.24 9.92
CA ARG A 102 17.63 22.33 8.63
C ARG A 102 18.50 23.58 8.53
#